data_AF-A0A5K1HHP0-F1
#
_entry.id   AF-A0A5K1HHP0-F1
#
_cell.length_a   1.000
_cell.length_b   1.000
_cell.length_c   1.000
_cell.angle_alpha   90.00
_cell.angle_beta   90.00
_cell.angle_gamma   90.00
#
_symmetry.space_group_name_H-M   'P 1'
#
loop_
_entity.id
_entity.type
_entity.pdbx_description
1 polymer ?
#
loop_
_entity_poly.entity_id
_entity_poly.type
_entity_poly.pdbx_seq_one_letter_code
_entity_poly.pdbx_strand_id
1 'polypeptide(L)'
;DNDRLQRIYGISFPKQSELESYLKTQEELAKRDHRVIGPKQQLFNFTPLSPGSALFLPHGTIIYNKLIELMRSEYNIRGYK
;
A
#
# COMPACT_ATOMS: atom_id res chain seq x y z
N ASP A 1 21.16 14.44 -18.24
CA ASP A 1 21.42 13.61 -17.06
C ASP A 1 21.74 14.47 -15.87
N ASN A 2 20.91 14.37 -14.83
CA ASN A 2 21.25 14.95 -13.52
C ASN A 2 21.75 13.83 -12.62
N ASP A 3 22.78 14.11 -11.84
CA ASP A 3 23.30 13.16 -10.86
C ASP A 3 22.24 12.79 -9.82
N ARG A 4 22.24 11.53 -9.41
CA ARG A 4 21.35 11.03 -8.36
C ARG A 4 21.80 11.60 -7.02
N LEU A 5 20.93 12.38 -6.38
CA LEU A 5 21.15 12.87 -5.02
C LEU A 5 20.89 11.76 -4.00
N GLN A 6 21.71 11.71 -2.96
CA GLN A 6 21.51 10.82 -1.81
C GLN A 6 20.68 11.53 -0.74
N ARG A 7 19.62 10.87 -0.26
CA ARG A 7 18.77 11.38 0.82
C ARG A 7 19.04 10.60 2.09
N ILE A 8 19.43 11.29 3.15
CA ILE A 8 19.54 10.74 4.50
C ILE A 8 18.32 11.20 5.29
N TYR A 9 17.61 10.25 5.89
CA TYR A 9 16.47 10.52 6.76
C TYR A 9 16.93 10.59 8.21
N GLY A 10 16.43 11.58 8.95
CA GLY A 10 16.70 11.74 10.38
C GLY A 10 15.51 12.39 11.08
N ILE A 11 15.32 12.06 12.34
CA ILE A 11 14.32 12.64 13.23
C ILE A 11 14.92 12.78 14.63
N SER A 12 14.56 13.83 15.36
CA SER A 12 15.04 14.10 16.71
C SER A 12 13.88 14.37 17.65
N PHE A 13 14.03 13.96 18.92
CA PHE A 13 13.04 14.21 19.96
C PHE A 13 13.70 14.87 21.18
N PRO A 14 12.98 15.75 21.92
CA PRO A 14 13.51 16.37 23.13
C PRO A 14 13.78 15.37 24.27
N LYS A 15 13.07 14.24 24.30
CA LYS A 15 13.19 13.19 25.31
C LYS A 15 13.30 11.80 24.67
N GLN A 16 14.05 10.93 25.33
CA GLN A 16 14.22 9.54 24.90
C GLN A 16 12.88 8.78 24.81
N SER A 17 11.96 9.01 25.75
CA SER A 17 10.64 8.37 25.78
C SER A 17 9.79 8.68 24.54
N GLU A 18 9.96 9.85 23.94
CA GLU A 18 9.23 10.25 22.73
C GLU A 18 9.76 9.52 21.50
N LEU A 19 11.08 9.33 21.42
CA LEU A 19 11.72 8.51 20.38
C LEU A 19 11.24 7.06 20.45
N GLU A 20 11.21 6.47 21.64
CA GLU A 20 10.74 5.10 21.83
C GLU A 20 9.27 4.92 21.42
N SER A 21 8.42 5.88 21.79
CA SER A 21 7.02 5.89 21.37
C SER A 21 6.89 5.98 19.85
N TYR A 22 7.66 6.88 19.21
CA TYR A 22 7.70 7.00 17.76
C TYR A 22 8.13 5.70 17.08
N LEU A 23 9.23 5.08 17.54
CA LEU A 23 9.73 3.82 16.97
C LEU A 23 8.69 2.70 17.07
N LYS A 24 8.01 2.59 18.22
CA LYS A 24 6.92 1.63 18.41
C LYS A 24 5.78 1.87 17.42
N THR A 25 5.38 3.13 17.20
CA THR A 25 4.37 3.46 16.19
C THR A 25 4.84 3.11 14.77
N GLN A 26 6.09 3.39 14.42
CA GLN A 26 6.63 3.06 13.10
C GLN A 26 6.65 1.54 12.86
N GLU A 27 6.99 0.74 13.87
CA GLU A 27 6.95 -0.72 13.79
C GLU A 27 5.53 -1.23 13.50
N GLU A 28 4.53 -0.68 14.20
CA GLU A 28 3.12 -1.03 14.00
C GLU A 28 2.60 -0.61 12.62
N LEU A 29 3.03 0.54 12.10
CA LEU A 29 2.69 1.00 10.75
C LEU A 29 3.33 0.11 9.68
N ALA A 30 4.59 -0.28 9.86
CA ALA A 30 5.30 -1.15 8.92
C ALA A 30 4.63 -2.54 8.79
N LYS A 31 4.06 -3.07 9.89
CA LYS A 31 3.28 -4.31 9.87
C LYS A 31 2.00 -4.21 9.03
N ARG A 32 1.47 -3.00 8.85
CA ARG A 32 0.20 -2.72 8.13
C ARG A 32 0.41 -2.26 6.69
N ASP A 33 1.65 -2.23 6.21
CA ASP A 33 1.94 -1.84 4.83
C ASP A 33 1.35 -2.86 3.84
N HIS A 34 0.47 -2.38 2.96
CA HIS A 34 -0.14 -3.21 1.91
C HIS A 34 0.90 -3.86 0.98
N ARG A 35 2.08 -3.25 0.81
CA ARG A 35 3.19 -3.80 0.02
C ARG A 35 3.89 -4.96 0.71
N VAL A 36 3.72 -5.09 2.03
CA VAL A 36 4.20 -6.25 2.80
C VAL A 36 3.09 -7.29 2.89
N ILE A 37 1.87 -6.88 3.24
CA ILE A 37 0.72 -7.79 3.44
C ILE A 37 0.27 -8.41 2.11
N GLY A 38 0.12 -7.62 1.06
CA GLY A 38 -0.41 -8.05 -0.23
C GLY A 38 0.36 -9.21 -0.83
N PRO A 39 1.70 -9.12 -0.96
CA PRO A 39 2.52 -10.23 -1.43
C PRO A 39 2.49 -11.45 -0.49
N LYS A 40 2.56 -11.23 0.84
CA LYS A 40 2.46 -12.33 1.83
C LYS A 40 1.16 -13.13 1.73
N GLN A 41 0.07 -12.46 1.40
CA GLN A 41 -1.25 -13.08 1.22
C GLN A 41 -1.57 -13.45 -0.24
N GLN A 42 -0.61 -13.28 -1.16
CA GLN A 42 -0.78 -13.55 -2.58
C GLN A 42 -1.97 -12.79 -3.20
N LEU A 43 -2.09 -11.50 -2.88
CA LEU A 43 -3.16 -10.64 -3.41
C LEU A 43 -2.78 -10.01 -4.75
N PHE A 44 -1.55 -9.51 -4.88
CA PHE A 44 -1.05 -8.91 -6.10
C PHE A 44 0.47 -9.04 -6.19
N ASN A 45 1.02 -8.84 -7.37
CA ASN A 45 2.45 -8.77 -7.62
C ASN A 45 2.81 -7.66 -8.61
N PHE A 46 4.07 -7.20 -8.58
CA PHE A 46 4.62 -6.27 -9.56
C PHE A 46 5.76 -6.93 -10.30
N THR A 47 5.86 -6.65 -11.60
CA THR A 47 6.93 -7.20 -12.45
C THR A 47 7.75 -6.07 -13.08
N PRO A 48 9.05 -6.27 -13.32
CA PRO A 48 9.85 -5.32 -14.07
C PRO A 48 9.38 -5.13 -15.53
N LEU A 49 8.61 -6.08 -16.07
CA LEU A 49 8.08 -6.05 -17.42
C LEU A 49 6.98 -4.98 -17.59
N SER A 50 6.27 -4.65 -16.51
CA SER A 50 5.28 -3.55 -16.50
C SER A 50 5.35 -2.77 -15.18
N PRO A 51 6.34 -1.87 -15.02
CA PRO A 51 6.53 -1.11 -13.80
C PRO A 51 5.29 -0.28 -13.45
N GLY A 52 4.86 -0.33 -12.18
CA GLY A 52 3.67 0.37 -11.71
C GLY A 52 2.33 -0.32 -12.02
N SER A 53 2.33 -1.38 -12.83
CA SER A 53 1.14 -2.20 -13.05
C SER A 53 1.04 -3.31 -12.01
N ALA A 54 0.01 -3.23 -11.17
CA ALA A 54 -0.30 -4.32 -10.23
C ALA A 54 -0.97 -5.47 -10.99
N LEU A 55 -0.40 -6.66 -10.88
CA LEU A 55 -1.01 -7.90 -11.37
C LEU A 55 -1.77 -8.56 -10.23
N PHE A 56 -3.09 -8.57 -10.29
CA PHE A 56 -3.92 -9.22 -9.27
C PHE A 56 -3.82 -10.73 -9.39
N LEU A 57 -3.46 -11.38 -8.29
CA LEU A 57 -3.43 -12.83 -8.14
C LEU A 57 -4.85 -13.32 -7.79
N PRO A 58 -5.12 -14.65 -7.79
CA PRO A 58 -6.48 -15.16 -7.58
C PRO A 58 -7.19 -14.61 -6.33
N HIS A 59 -6.50 -14.54 -5.19
CA HIS A 59 -7.08 -13.99 -3.96
C HIS A 59 -7.39 -12.49 -4.05
N GLY A 60 -6.48 -11.69 -4.62
CA GLY A 60 -6.72 -10.26 -4.80
C GLY A 60 -7.78 -9.96 -5.85
N THR A 61 -7.90 -10.79 -6.88
CA THR A 61 -8.92 -10.68 -7.92
C THR A 61 -10.33 -10.83 -7.34
N ILE A 62 -10.53 -11.73 -6.38
CA ILE A 62 -11.81 -11.90 -5.67
C ILE A 62 -12.20 -10.59 -4.96
N ILE A 63 -11.26 -10.01 -4.19
CA ILE A 63 -11.49 -8.75 -3.46
C ILE A 63 -11.79 -7.62 -4.45
N TYR A 64 -10.97 -7.48 -5.48
CA TYR A 64 -11.12 -6.44 -6.49
C TYR A 64 -12.48 -6.52 -7.20
N ASN A 65 -12.87 -7.72 -7.65
CA ASN A 65 -14.16 -7.93 -8.31
C ASN A 65 -15.33 -7.58 -7.39
N LYS A 66 -15.24 -7.89 -6.09
CA LYS A 66 -16.30 -7.55 -5.14
C LYS A 66 -16.44 -6.04 -4.95
N LEU A 67 -15.33 -5.31 -4.92
CA LEU A 67 -15.33 -3.84 -4.86
C LEU A 67 -15.89 -3.22 -6.14
N ILE A 68 -15.53 -3.76 -7.31
CA ILE A 68 -16.07 -3.30 -8.59
C ILE A 68 -17.56 -3.58 -8.71
N GLU A 69 -18.04 -4.75 -8.26
CA GLU A 69 -19.46 -5.06 -8.20
C GLU A 69 -20.22 -4.04 -7.36
N LEU A 70 -19.73 -3.74 -6.15
CA LEU A 70 -20.31 -2.72 -5.29
C LEU A 70 -20.33 -1.34 -5.96
N MET A 71 -19.22 -0.91 -6.55
CA MET A 71 -19.16 0.38 -7.24
C MET A 71 -20.17 0.46 -8.40
N ARG A 72 -20.26 -0.61 -9.20
CA ARG A 72 -21.22 -0.69 -10.31
C ARG A 72 -22.66 -0.68 -9.82
N SER A 73 -22.99 -1.35 -8.72
CA SER A 73 -24.33 -1.31 -8.15
C SER A 73 -24.70 0.10 -7.69
N GLU A 74 -23.77 0.81 -7.04
CA GLU A 74 -23.98 2.20 -6.62
C GLU A 74 -24.18 3.16 -7.81
N TYR A 75 -23.42 2.98 -8.89
CA TYR A 75 -23.59 3.75 -10.12
C TYR A 75 -24.94 3.54 -10.78
N ASN A 76 -25.40 2.29 -10.87
CA ASN A 76 -26.72 1.96 -11.41
C ASN A 76 -27.85 2.64 -10.63
N ILE A 77 -27.80 2.61 -9.29
CA ILE A 77 -28.80 3.27 -8.43
C ILE A 77 -28.85 4.78 -8.68
N ARG A 78 -27.69 5.38 -9.02
CA ARG A 78 -27.55 6.82 -9.28
C ARG A 78 -27.80 7.21 -10.73
N GLY A 79 -28.20 6.27 -11.58
CA GLY A 79 -28.53 6.52 -12.98
C GLY A 79 -27.32 6.64 -13.92
N TYR A 80 -26.11 6.29 -13.45
CA TYR A 80 -24.92 6.18 -14.30
C TYR A 80 -24.93 4.79 -14.94
N LYS A 81 -25.08 4.73 -16.28
CA LYS A 81 -25.13 3.50 -17.07
C LYS A 81 -23.86 3.33 -17.89
#